data_AF-A0A2G5HGI4-F1
#
_entry.id   AF-A0A2G5HGI4-F1
#
_cell.length_a   1.000
_cell.length_b   1.000
_cell.length_c   1.000
_cell.angle_alpha   90.00
_cell.angle_beta   90.00
_cell.angle_gamma   90.00
#
_symmetry.space_group_name_H-M   'P 1'
#
loop_
_entity.id
_entity.type
_entity.pdbx_description
1 polymer ?
#
loop_
_entity_poly.entity_id
_entity_poly.type
_entity_poly.pdbx_seq_one_letter_code
_entity_poly.pdbx_strand_id
1 'polypeptide(L)'
;MRRTSVSDILGLAAEAHIIRCRTRTNTLKMGLPQRPDESISSETPSTTTKASSLPPEALALATQLFDHARTGQTAILSQYITHGIPVNLTNDKGDSLLMLAAYHGHLETVQMLVEKGANIDALNDRGQSIVAGAVFKGYDDVVKYLAEQDADLANGQPCAIDTARMFKKEELLRFFGFEE
;
A
#
# COMPACT_ATOMS: atom_id res chain seq x y z
N MET A 1 -1.76 23.16 -39.50
CA MET A 1 -1.97 21.77 -39.01
C MET A 1 -0.61 21.14 -38.72
N ARG A 2 -0.18 21.13 -37.46
CA ARG A 2 0.84 20.19 -36.97
C ARG A 2 0.22 19.51 -35.76
N ARG A 3 -0.02 18.20 -35.91
CA ARG A 3 -0.54 17.32 -34.86
C ARG A 3 0.59 17.16 -33.84
N THR A 4 0.41 17.67 -32.63
CA THR A 4 1.25 17.29 -31.49
C THR A 4 0.91 15.86 -31.13
N SER A 5 1.90 14.97 -31.18
CA SER A 5 1.72 13.56 -30.86
C SER A 5 1.57 13.43 -29.34
N VAL A 6 0.76 12.47 -28.88
CA VAL A 6 0.59 12.16 -27.44
C VAL A 6 1.92 11.78 -26.78
N SER A 7 2.93 11.43 -27.58
CA SER A 7 4.32 11.17 -27.22
C SER A 7 5.08 12.41 -26.67
N ASP A 8 4.65 13.63 -27.02
CA ASP A 8 5.39 14.86 -26.72
C ASP A 8 5.07 15.44 -25.33
N ILE A 9 4.03 14.94 -24.65
CA ILE A 9 3.62 15.42 -23.30
C ILE A 9 4.31 14.60 -22.19
N LEU A 10 4.83 13.40 -22.49
CA LEU A 10 5.44 12.50 -21.49
C LEU A 10 6.94 12.73 -21.24
N GLY A 11 7.56 13.71 -21.88
CA GLY A 11 9.02 13.93 -21.86
C GLY A 11 9.57 14.85 -20.77
N LEU A 12 8.78 15.31 -19.79
CA LEU A 12 9.18 16.42 -18.90
C LEU A 12 9.25 16.13 -17.39
N ALA A 13 9.37 14.87 -16.95
CA ALA A 13 9.38 14.55 -15.52
C ALA A 13 10.41 13.50 -15.09
N ALA A 14 11.55 13.42 -15.77
CA ALA A 14 12.66 12.58 -15.32
C ALA A 14 13.95 13.41 -15.27
N GLU A 15 14.15 14.16 -14.18
CA GLU A 15 15.48 14.56 -13.65
C GLU A 15 15.34 15.47 -12.41
N ALA A 16 15.47 14.88 -11.21
CA ALA A 16 15.97 15.49 -9.96
C ALA A 16 15.74 14.49 -8.81
N HIS A 17 16.67 14.08 -7.96
CA HIS A 17 18.06 14.47 -7.78
C HIS A 17 18.72 13.40 -6.88
N ILE A 18 19.82 12.84 -7.34
CA ILE A 18 20.67 11.90 -6.60
C ILE A 18 21.38 12.63 -5.44
N ILE A 19 21.53 11.90 -4.34
CA ILE A 19 22.29 12.13 -3.11
C ILE A 19 23.54 13.01 -3.31
N ARG A 20 23.67 14.08 -2.50
CA ARG A 20 24.97 14.74 -2.24
C ARG A 20 25.08 15.19 -0.79
N CYS A 21 25.55 14.29 0.07
CA CYS A 21 26.12 14.65 1.37
C CYS A 21 27.51 15.27 1.18
N ARG A 22 27.72 16.53 1.59
CA ARG A 22 28.91 16.97 2.36
C ARG A 22 28.92 18.47 2.74
N THR A 23 29.22 18.69 4.04
CA THR A 23 29.93 19.81 4.69
C THR A 23 29.29 21.21 4.71
N ARG A 24 29.41 22.09 5.72
CA ARG A 24 29.93 22.17 7.10
C ARG A 24 29.91 23.68 7.43
N THR A 25 29.38 24.15 8.58
CA THR A 25 29.96 25.24 9.44
C THR A 25 28.98 25.80 10.49
N ASN A 26 29.32 25.58 11.77
CA ASN A 26 29.34 26.51 12.92
C ASN A 26 28.59 27.86 12.84
N THR A 27 27.77 28.19 13.84
CA THR A 27 28.07 29.19 14.90
C THR A 27 26.91 29.33 15.90
N LEU A 28 27.26 29.61 17.15
CA LEU A 28 26.41 29.73 18.35
C LEU A 28 25.64 31.06 18.40
N LYS A 29 24.35 31.05 18.76
CA LYS A 29 23.71 32.15 19.51
C LYS A 29 22.49 31.64 20.29
N MET A 30 22.59 31.75 21.62
CA MET A 30 21.50 31.55 22.59
C MET A 30 20.39 32.59 22.40
N GLY A 31 19.13 32.16 22.50
CA GLY A 31 17.95 33.02 22.58
C GLY A 31 16.64 32.23 22.41
N LEU A 32 16.04 31.77 23.51
CA LEU A 32 14.60 31.43 23.60
C LEU A 32 13.82 32.73 23.90
N PRO A 33 12.48 32.78 23.78
CA PRO A 33 11.55 31.89 23.05
C PRO A 33 10.61 32.69 22.13
N GLN A 34 10.09 32.09 21.05
CA GLN A 34 8.68 32.20 20.66
C GLN A 34 8.28 30.96 19.83
N ARG A 35 7.22 30.27 20.29
CA ARG A 35 6.41 29.31 19.51
C ARG A 35 5.63 30.10 18.44
N PRO A 36 5.34 29.56 17.25
CA PRO A 36 4.40 28.44 17.11
C PRO A 36 4.77 27.39 16.05
N ASP A 37 4.08 26.25 16.16
CA ASP A 37 3.79 25.26 15.13
C ASP A 37 4.85 24.99 14.05
N GLU A 38 5.58 23.87 14.21
CA GLU A 38 5.87 23.00 13.07
C GLU A 38 6.23 21.62 13.59
N SER A 39 5.20 20.76 13.62
CA SER A 39 5.32 19.32 13.72
C SER A 39 6.07 18.80 12.50
N ILE A 40 7.40 18.88 12.50
CA ILE A 40 8.21 18.11 11.56
C ILE A 40 8.27 16.70 12.15
N SER A 41 7.18 15.97 11.94
CA SER A 41 7.18 14.52 12.00
C SER A 41 8.19 14.05 10.98
N SER A 42 9.21 13.39 11.50
CA SER A 42 10.04 12.45 10.77
C SER A 42 9.15 11.40 10.10
N GLU A 43 8.83 11.58 8.83
CA GLU A 43 8.28 10.50 8.01
C GLU A 43 9.25 10.21 6.87
N THR A 44 9.94 9.08 7.04
CA THR A 44 10.55 8.29 5.97
C THR A 44 9.52 8.08 4.85
N PRO A 45 9.90 8.09 3.55
CA PRO A 45 8.95 8.12 2.45
C PRO A 45 8.40 6.72 2.16
N SER A 46 7.51 6.24 3.01
CA SER A 46 6.49 5.26 2.64
C SER A 46 5.32 6.04 2.04
N THR A 47 5.51 6.59 0.83
CA THR A 47 4.53 7.47 0.19
C THR A 47 3.31 6.66 -0.25
N THR A 48 2.36 6.48 0.66
CA THR A 48 1.02 5.98 0.37
C THR A 48 0.26 7.10 -0.33
N THR A 49 0.13 7.02 -1.65
CA THR A 49 -0.57 8.05 -2.43
C THR A 49 -2.07 7.75 -2.40
N LYS A 50 -2.85 8.59 -1.72
CA LYS A 50 -4.31 8.50 -1.77
C LYS A 50 -4.78 8.80 -3.19
N ALA A 51 -5.72 8.00 -3.71
CA ALA A 51 -6.29 8.21 -5.04
C ALA A 51 -6.92 9.61 -5.20
N SER A 52 -7.38 10.21 -4.10
CA SER A 52 -7.95 11.57 -4.06
C SER A 52 -6.94 12.70 -4.26
N SER A 53 -5.62 12.46 -4.18
CA SER A 53 -4.60 13.47 -4.50
C SER A 53 -4.23 13.51 -5.98
N LEU A 54 -4.81 12.63 -6.81
CA LEU A 54 -4.55 12.55 -8.24
C LEU A 54 -5.50 13.48 -9.02
N PRO A 55 -5.10 13.95 -10.23
CA PRO A 55 -5.97 14.77 -11.07
C PRO A 55 -7.30 14.04 -11.40
N PRO A 56 -8.39 14.77 -11.67
CA PRO A 56 -9.74 14.19 -11.80
C PRO A 56 -9.87 13.13 -12.90
N GLU A 57 -9.02 13.19 -13.94
CA GLU A 57 -8.95 12.17 -15.00
C GLU A 57 -8.31 10.85 -14.49
N ALA A 58 -7.33 10.96 -13.60
CA ALA A 58 -6.67 9.82 -12.97
C ALA A 58 -7.52 9.21 -11.83
N LEU A 59 -8.45 9.96 -11.24
CA LEU A 59 -9.39 9.45 -10.22
C LEU A 59 -10.32 8.36 -10.79
N ALA A 60 -10.82 8.56 -12.01
CA ALA A 60 -11.67 7.57 -12.68
C ALA A 60 -10.90 6.27 -12.99
N LEU A 61 -9.66 6.41 -13.47
CA LEU A 61 -8.76 5.27 -13.70
C LEU A 61 -8.38 4.58 -12.39
N ALA A 62 -8.09 5.32 -11.32
CA ALA A 62 -7.83 4.77 -10.00
C ALA A 62 -9.03 3.97 -9.46
N THR A 63 -10.24 4.50 -9.63
CA THR A 63 -11.47 3.78 -9.26
C THR A 63 -11.61 2.47 -10.03
N GLN A 64 -11.36 2.48 -11.35
CA GLN A 64 -11.36 1.27 -12.17
C GLN A 64 -10.28 0.26 -11.75
N LEU A 65 -9.08 0.72 -11.37
CA LEU A 65 -8.02 -0.14 -10.84
C LEU A 65 -8.44 -0.89 -9.59
N PHE A 66 -9.13 -0.23 -8.66
CA PHE A 66 -9.65 -0.87 -7.46
C PHE A 66 -10.70 -1.94 -7.81
N ASP A 67 -11.56 -1.70 -8.81
CA ASP A 67 -12.49 -2.71 -9.31
C ASP A 67 -11.79 -3.90 -10.00
N HIS A 68 -10.69 -3.65 -10.73
CA HIS A 68 -9.86 -4.71 -11.30
C HIS A 68 -9.21 -5.57 -10.20
N ALA A 69 -8.71 -4.98 -9.12
CA ALA A 69 -8.21 -5.71 -7.95
C ALA A 69 -9.32 -6.51 -7.24
N ARG A 70 -10.53 -5.94 -7.16
CA ARG A 70 -11.71 -6.60 -6.60
C ARG A 70 -12.15 -7.84 -7.39
N THR A 71 -11.99 -7.77 -8.72
CA THR A 71 -12.38 -8.83 -9.65
C THR A 71 -11.25 -9.81 -9.98
N GLY A 72 -10.02 -9.53 -9.56
CA GLY A 72 -8.86 -10.40 -9.78
C GLY A 72 -8.27 -10.30 -11.18
N GLN A 73 -8.43 -9.17 -11.87
CA GLN A 73 -7.94 -8.97 -13.24
C GLN A 73 -6.42 -8.67 -13.26
N THR A 74 -5.62 -9.70 -13.00
CA THR A 74 -4.15 -9.64 -12.89
C THR A 74 -3.47 -9.00 -14.10
N ALA A 75 -3.87 -9.40 -15.31
CA ALA A 75 -3.29 -8.93 -16.56
C ALA A 75 -3.44 -7.41 -16.74
N ILE A 76 -4.60 -6.87 -16.36
CA ILE A 76 -4.88 -5.44 -16.47
C ILE A 76 -4.07 -4.68 -15.42
N LEU A 77 -4.05 -5.16 -14.17
CA LEU A 77 -3.26 -4.56 -13.11
C LEU A 77 -1.75 -4.53 -13.43
N SER A 78 -1.20 -5.61 -13.98
CA SER A 78 0.21 -5.68 -14.34
C SER A 78 0.58 -4.68 -15.45
N GLN A 79 -0.32 -4.50 -16.42
CA GLN A 79 -0.17 -3.50 -17.47
C GLN A 79 -0.14 -2.09 -16.88
N TYR A 80 -1.05 -1.77 -15.97
CA TYR A 80 -1.10 -0.46 -15.32
C TYR A 80 0.12 -0.14 -14.46
N ILE A 81 0.63 -1.12 -13.71
CA ILE A 81 1.88 -0.97 -12.95
C ILE A 81 3.05 -0.72 -13.90
N THR A 82 3.06 -1.38 -15.07
CA THR A 82 4.06 -1.15 -16.13
C THR A 82 3.96 0.25 -16.73
N HIS A 83 2.75 0.83 -16.78
CA HIS A 83 2.53 2.22 -17.21
C HIS A 83 2.94 3.28 -16.17
N GLY A 84 3.52 2.87 -15.03
CA GLY A 84 4.06 3.79 -14.01
C GLY A 84 3.05 4.19 -12.93
N ILE A 85 1.93 3.48 -12.83
CA ILE A 85 0.99 3.68 -11.73
C ILE A 85 1.58 3.11 -10.44
N PRO A 86 1.56 3.85 -9.31
CA PRO A 86 2.12 3.36 -8.06
C PRO A 86 1.34 2.13 -7.55
N VAL A 87 2.06 1.11 -7.10
CA VAL A 87 1.48 -0.13 -6.56
C VAL A 87 0.77 0.10 -5.22
N ASN A 88 1.24 1.07 -4.43
CA ASN A 88 0.75 1.42 -3.10
C ASN A 88 -0.32 2.53 -3.15
N LEU A 89 -1.25 2.43 -4.11
CA LEU A 89 -2.43 3.29 -4.15
C LEU A 89 -3.46 2.87 -3.12
N THR A 90 -4.09 3.85 -2.49
CA THR A 90 -5.22 3.64 -1.57
C THR A 90 -6.46 4.39 -2.02
N ASN A 91 -7.63 3.78 -1.81
CA ASN A 91 -8.92 4.43 -2.08
C ASN A 91 -9.28 5.43 -0.96
N ASP A 92 -10.45 6.06 -1.03
CA ASP A 92 -10.93 7.01 -0.01
C ASP A 92 -11.16 6.40 1.37
N LYS A 93 -11.16 5.07 1.49
CA LYS A 93 -11.24 4.33 2.76
C LYS A 93 -9.87 3.88 3.27
N GLY A 94 -8.80 4.23 2.55
CA GLY A 94 -7.44 3.77 2.83
C GLY A 94 -7.17 2.33 2.37
N ASP A 95 -8.09 1.66 1.67
CA ASP A 95 -7.86 0.29 1.21
C ASP A 95 -6.85 0.30 0.05
N SER A 96 -5.78 -0.47 0.19
CA SER A 96 -4.80 -0.68 -0.87
C SER A 96 -5.29 -1.69 -1.92
N LEU A 97 -4.66 -1.67 -3.11
CA LEU A 97 -4.92 -2.69 -4.14
C LEU A 97 -4.71 -4.12 -3.60
N LEU A 98 -3.65 -4.31 -2.81
CA LEU A 98 -3.33 -5.59 -2.17
C LEU A 98 -4.41 -6.01 -1.17
N MET A 99 -4.92 -5.06 -0.38
CA MET A 99 -6.02 -5.32 0.57
C MET A 99 -7.28 -5.80 -0.14
N LEU A 100 -7.68 -5.15 -1.23
CA LEU A 100 -8.85 -5.57 -2.00
C LEU A 100 -8.66 -6.95 -2.63
N ALA A 101 -7.48 -7.21 -3.22
CA ALA A 101 -7.18 -8.51 -3.79
C ALA A 101 -7.24 -9.63 -2.73
N ALA A 102 -6.66 -9.40 -1.56
CA ALA A 102 -6.67 -10.34 -0.44
C ALA A 102 -8.07 -10.56 0.15
N TYR A 103 -8.85 -9.47 0.29
CA TYR A 103 -10.23 -9.52 0.77
C TYR A 103 -11.19 -10.24 -0.19
N HIS A 104 -10.82 -10.37 -1.46
CA HIS A 104 -11.60 -11.12 -2.46
C HIS A 104 -11.00 -12.49 -2.81
N GLY A 105 -9.87 -12.87 -2.18
CA GLY A 105 -9.28 -14.20 -2.32
C GLY A 105 -8.49 -14.41 -3.61
N HIS A 106 -8.10 -13.34 -4.31
CA HIS A 106 -7.41 -13.43 -5.59
C HIS A 106 -5.91 -13.65 -5.39
N LEU A 107 -5.52 -14.89 -5.06
CA LEU A 107 -4.12 -15.26 -4.76
C LEU A 107 -3.14 -14.82 -5.85
N GLU A 108 -3.46 -15.05 -7.12
CA GLU A 108 -2.61 -14.66 -8.26
C GLU A 108 -2.40 -13.13 -8.32
N THR A 109 -3.43 -12.36 -7.97
CA THR A 109 -3.33 -10.89 -7.90
C THR A 109 -2.49 -10.44 -6.71
N VAL A 110 -2.65 -11.10 -5.56
CA VAL A 110 -1.85 -10.85 -4.36
C VAL A 110 -0.37 -11.11 -4.64
N GLN A 111 -0.04 -12.24 -5.25
CA GLN A 111 1.33 -12.61 -5.63
C GLN A 111 1.96 -11.56 -6.54
N MET A 112 1.28 -11.20 -7.62
CA MET A 112 1.77 -10.19 -8.57
C MET A 112 1.99 -8.84 -7.89
N LEU A 113 1.06 -8.39 -7.03
CA LEU A 113 1.20 -7.11 -6.33
C LEU A 113 2.39 -7.12 -5.35
N VAL A 114 2.59 -8.21 -4.61
CA VAL A 114 3.73 -8.38 -3.71
C VAL A 114 5.06 -8.38 -4.49
N GLU A 115 5.13 -9.10 -5.62
CA GLU A 115 6.30 -9.08 -6.51
C GLU A 115 6.62 -7.68 -7.06
N LYS A 116 5.59 -6.82 -7.20
CA LYS A 116 5.73 -5.42 -7.61
C LYS A 116 6.06 -4.46 -6.47
N GLY A 117 6.26 -4.96 -5.24
CA GLY A 117 6.63 -4.16 -4.09
C GLY A 117 5.43 -3.50 -3.38
N ALA A 118 4.26 -4.13 -3.42
CA ALA A 118 3.13 -3.72 -2.59
C ALA A 118 3.48 -3.81 -1.10
N ASN A 119 3.02 -2.84 -0.32
CA ASN A 119 3.18 -2.83 1.13
C ASN A 119 2.23 -3.85 1.78
N ILE A 120 2.81 -4.92 2.33
CA ILE A 120 2.11 -6.06 2.95
C ILE A 120 1.51 -5.71 4.31
N ASP A 121 2.16 -4.81 5.05
CA ASP A 121 1.74 -4.36 6.38
C ASP A 121 0.89 -3.08 6.32
N ALA A 122 0.36 -2.74 5.14
CA ALA A 122 -0.50 -1.59 4.97
C ALA A 122 -1.80 -1.75 5.77
N LEU A 123 -2.16 -0.70 6.49
CA LEU A 123 -3.42 -0.56 7.21
C LEU A 123 -4.34 0.41 6.46
N ASN A 124 -5.63 0.12 6.44
CA ASN A 124 -6.62 1.07 5.92
C ASN A 124 -6.98 2.16 6.95
N ASP A 125 -7.83 3.11 6.58
CA ASP A 125 -8.22 4.22 7.48
C ASP A 125 -9.01 3.71 8.72
N ARG A 126 -9.46 2.45 8.71
CA ARG A 126 -10.10 1.78 9.86
C ARG A 126 -9.12 1.00 10.73
N GLY A 127 -7.82 1.01 10.40
CA GLY A 127 -6.79 0.25 11.07
C GLY A 127 -6.81 -1.24 10.78
N GLN A 128 -7.53 -1.71 9.75
CA GLN A 128 -7.57 -3.13 9.40
C GLN A 128 -6.33 -3.52 8.61
N SER A 129 -5.71 -4.65 8.94
CA SER A 129 -4.61 -5.22 8.16
C SER A 129 -5.11 -6.08 7.01
N ILE A 130 -4.26 -6.22 5.99
CA ILE A 130 -4.53 -7.05 4.81
C ILE A 130 -4.82 -8.50 5.22
N VAL A 131 -4.00 -9.04 6.13
CA VAL A 131 -4.13 -10.43 6.59
C VAL A 131 -5.41 -10.64 7.40
N ALA A 132 -5.78 -9.71 8.29
CA ALA A 132 -7.03 -9.80 9.04
C ALA A 132 -8.25 -9.83 8.10
N GLY A 133 -8.22 -9.06 7.00
CA GLY A 133 -9.25 -9.09 5.96
C GLY A 133 -9.37 -10.45 5.27
N ALA A 134 -8.25 -11.09 4.92
CA ALA A 134 -8.23 -12.41 4.29
C ALA A 134 -8.70 -13.51 5.26
N VAL A 135 -8.30 -13.46 6.53
CA VAL A 135 -8.77 -14.37 7.59
C VAL A 135 -10.27 -14.24 7.82
N PHE A 136 -10.80 -13.00 7.90
CA PHE A 136 -12.23 -12.73 8.07
C PHE A 136 -13.07 -13.37 6.97
N LYS A 137 -12.53 -13.42 5.74
CA LYS A 137 -13.19 -14.06 4.60
C LYS A 137 -12.94 -15.56 4.49
N GLY A 138 -11.93 -16.06 5.20
CA GLY A 138 -11.56 -17.46 5.19
C GLY A 138 -10.74 -17.87 3.96
N TYR A 139 -9.99 -16.94 3.36
CA TYR A 139 -9.06 -17.24 2.26
C TYR A 139 -7.72 -17.70 2.82
N ASP A 140 -7.72 -18.92 3.36
CA ASP A 140 -6.58 -19.46 4.10
C ASP A 140 -5.31 -19.56 3.23
N ASP A 141 -5.45 -19.80 1.91
CA ASP A 141 -4.31 -19.83 0.96
C ASP A 141 -3.62 -18.47 0.80
N VAL A 142 -4.42 -17.39 0.75
CA VAL A 142 -3.90 -16.02 0.70
C VAL A 142 -3.19 -15.66 2.00
N VAL A 143 -3.76 -16.07 3.14
CA VAL A 143 -3.16 -15.82 4.45
C VAL A 143 -1.83 -16.55 4.60
N LYS A 144 -1.75 -17.81 4.18
CA LYS A 144 -0.49 -18.58 4.17
C LYS A 144 0.56 -17.89 3.30
N TYR A 145 0.21 -17.48 2.09
CA TYR A 145 1.13 -16.77 1.20
C TYR A 145 1.63 -15.45 1.82
N LEU A 146 0.74 -14.63 2.38
CA LEU A 146 1.14 -13.38 3.02
C LEU A 146 2.07 -13.62 4.22
N ALA A 147 1.80 -14.65 5.01
CA ALA A 147 2.67 -15.01 6.13
C ALA A 147 4.02 -15.59 5.69
N GLU A 148 4.10 -16.28 4.55
CA GLU A 148 5.38 -16.66 3.92
C GLU A 148 6.19 -15.44 3.48
N GLN A 149 5.55 -14.30 3.28
CA GLN A 149 6.17 -13.00 2.98
C GLN A 149 6.41 -12.16 4.25
N ASP A 150 6.46 -12.80 5.43
CA ASP A 150 6.70 -12.20 6.74
C ASP A 150 5.68 -11.10 7.12
N ALA A 151 4.42 -11.20 6.65
CA ALA A 151 3.36 -10.28 7.03
C ALA A 151 3.10 -10.28 8.55
N ASP A 152 2.94 -9.10 9.15
CA ASP A 152 2.65 -9.00 10.59
C ASP A 152 1.18 -9.34 10.89
N LEU A 153 0.98 -10.49 11.55
CA LEU A 153 -0.32 -11.00 11.98
C LEU A 153 -0.91 -10.27 13.19
N ALA A 154 -0.06 -9.60 13.98
CA ALA A 154 -0.46 -8.81 15.14
C ALA A 154 -0.84 -7.38 14.76
N ASN A 155 -0.48 -6.93 13.55
CA ASN A 155 -0.75 -5.58 13.09
C ASN A 155 -2.24 -5.39 12.72
N GLY A 156 -2.75 -4.21 13.05
CA GLY A 156 -4.13 -3.79 12.81
C GLY A 156 -5.15 -4.15 13.89
N GLN A 157 -6.34 -3.55 13.79
CA GLN A 157 -7.46 -3.74 14.69
C GLN A 157 -8.74 -4.06 13.88
N PRO A 158 -9.38 -5.22 14.10
CA PRO A 158 -8.89 -6.37 14.88
C PRO A 158 -7.63 -7.00 14.23
N CYS A 159 -6.75 -7.59 15.04
CA CYS A 159 -5.57 -8.29 14.50
C CYS A 159 -6.00 -9.61 13.84
N ALA A 160 -5.13 -10.17 12.99
CA ALA A 160 -5.44 -11.39 12.26
C ALA A 160 -5.64 -12.59 13.20
N ILE A 161 -4.90 -12.64 14.31
CA ILE A 161 -4.99 -13.68 15.33
C ILE A 161 -6.35 -13.64 16.04
N ASP A 162 -6.79 -12.47 16.51
CA ASP A 162 -8.09 -12.31 17.17
C ASP A 162 -9.24 -12.62 16.21
N THR A 163 -9.10 -12.20 14.95
CA THR A 163 -10.05 -12.53 13.90
C THR A 163 -10.12 -14.05 13.70
N ALA A 164 -8.98 -14.73 13.58
CA ALA A 164 -8.92 -16.19 13.43
C ALA A 164 -9.57 -16.92 14.61
N ARG A 165 -9.33 -16.46 15.85
CA ARG A 165 -9.98 -17.01 17.06
C ARG A 165 -11.48 -16.81 17.04
N MET A 166 -11.95 -15.61 16.69
CA MET A 166 -13.37 -15.27 16.65
C MET A 166 -14.14 -16.12 15.64
N PHE A 167 -13.54 -16.42 14.49
CA PHE A 167 -14.12 -17.26 13.44
C PHE A 167 -13.78 -18.75 13.58
N LYS A 168 -13.11 -19.17 14.68
CA LYS A 168 -12.72 -20.57 14.95
C LYS A 168 -11.88 -21.19 13.82
N LYS A 169 -10.93 -20.42 13.29
CA LYS A 169 -9.96 -20.85 12.29
C LYS A 169 -8.78 -21.59 12.95
N GLU A 170 -9.08 -22.67 13.66
CA GLU A 170 -8.13 -23.46 14.44
C GLU A 170 -6.97 -23.98 13.58
N GLU A 171 -7.23 -24.52 12.38
CA GLU A 171 -6.18 -24.99 11.48
C GLU A 171 -5.17 -23.89 11.10
N LEU A 172 -5.65 -22.66 10.94
CA LEU A 172 -4.83 -21.51 10.58
C LEU A 172 -4.02 -21.02 11.79
N LEU A 173 -4.62 -21.00 12.99
CA LEU A 173 -3.89 -20.71 14.24
C LEU A 173 -2.81 -21.75 14.52
N ARG A 174 -3.11 -23.03 14.31
CA ARG A 174 -2.17 -24.15 14.45
C ARG A 174 -1.02 -24.04 13.47
N PHE A 175 -1.31 -23.67 12.22
CA PHE A 175 -0.28 -23.44 11.20
C PHE A 175 0.71 -22.35 11.63
N PHE A 176 0.22 -21.28 12.25
CA PHE A 176 1.06 -20.19 12.76
C PHE A 176 1.59 -20.39 14.18
N GLY A 177 1.29 -21.52 14.84
CA GLY A 177 1.78 -21.82 16.18
C GLY A 177 1.13 -21.01 17.31
N PHE A 178 -0.11 -20.52 17.11
CA PHE A 178 -0.86 -19.73 18.09
C PHE A 178 -1.87 -20.54 18.92
N GLU A 179 -1.76 -21.87 18.92
CA GLU A 179 -2.55 -22.71 19.82
C GLU A 179 -1.88 -22.86 21.18
N GLU A 180 -2.69 -22.72 22.25
CA GLU A 180 -2.34 -23.05 23.64
C GLU A 180 -2.49 -24.56 23.91
#